data_AF-A0A522FZ78-F1
#
_entry.id   AF-A0A522FZ78-F1
#
_cell.length_a   1.000
_cell.length_b   1.000
_cell.length_c   1.000
_cell.angle_alpha   90.00
_cell.angle_beta   90.00
_cell.angle_gamma   90.00
#
_symmetry.space_group_name_H-M   'P 1'
#
loop_
_entity.id
_entity.type
_entity.pdbx_description
1 polymer ?
#
loop_
_entity_poly.entity_id
_entity_poly.type
_entity_poly.pdbx_seq_one_letter_code
_entity_poly.pdbx_strand_id
1 'polypeptide(L)'
;MRGYIIRKIFVVLIILIPVFSYSDCKKQAKCGCDGDVLYTLTNTQAKVYYNETGTNITFSTVDNPYATYNFCNPGEMFYKFKDYKSGDVLLVSGHVFWECNYLYQSSNYSYQTYYKVYMIQVTDVTVNLYGKK
;
A
#
# COMPACT_ATOMS: atom_id res chain seq x y z
N MET A 1 -17.27 2.07 58.87
CA MET A 1 -16.22 1.27 58.20
C MET A 1 -16.48 0.98 56.72
N ARG A 2 -17.72 0.99 56.20
CA ARG A 2 -18.02 0.67 54.80
C ARG A 2 -17.53 1.71 53.77
N GLY A 3 -17.58 3.00 54.08
CA GLY A 3 -17.21 4.08 53.14
C GLY A 3 -15.70 4.25 52.88
N TYR A 4 -14.85 3.89 53.84
CA TYR A 4 -13.39 3.95 53.68
C TYR A 4 -12.87 2.87 52.71
N ILE A 5 -13.50 1.69 52.74
CA ILE A 5 -13.19 0.59 51.82
C ILE A 5 -13.62 0.96 50.39
N ILE A 6 -14.79 1.57 50.21
CA ILE A 6 -15.29 2.02 48.90
C ILE A 6 -14.38 3.12 48.31
N ARG A 7 -13.93 4.09 49.13
CA ARG A 7 -12.96 5.12 48.69
C ARG A 7 -11.63 4.52 48.24
N LYS A 8 -11.11 3.51 48.94
CA LYS A 8 -9.86 2.83 48.54
C LYS A 8 -10.00 2.11 47.20
N ILE A 9 -11.14 1.44 46.97
CA ILE A 9 -11.42 0.77 45.69
C ILE A 9 -11.45 1.79 44.55
N PHE A 10 -12.11 2.94 44.75
CA PHE A 10 -12.16 4.01 43.73
C PHE A 10 -10.80 4.61 43.40
N VAL A 11 -9.95 4.85 44.41
CA VAL A 11 -8.60 5.40 44.18
C VAL A 11 -7.72 4.41 43.41
N VAL A 12 -7.81 3.12 43.72
CA VAL A 12 -7.08 2.06 42.98
C VAL A 12 -7.58 1.97 41.54
N LEU A 13 -8.89 2.10 41.31
CA LEU A 13 -9.46 2.07 39.96
C LEU A 13 -8.96 3.22 39.09
N ILE A 14 -8.93 4.45 39.64
CA ILE A 14 -8.45 5.65 38.92
C ILE A 14 -6.98 5.53 38.51
N ILE A 15 -6.15 4.89 39.35
CA ILE A 15 -4.72 4.69 39.06
C ILE A 15 -4.51 3.59 38.01
N LEU A 16 -5.41 2.59 37.94
CA LEU A 16 -5.28 1.46 37.01
C LEU A 16 -5.95 1.69 35.65
N ILE A 17 -6.93 2.59 35.54
CA ILE A 17 -7.61 2.91 34.26
C ILE A 17 -6.62 3.30 33.14
N PRO A 18 -5.60 4.16 33.37
CA PRO A 18 -4.65 4.55 32.34
C PRO A 18 -3.89 3.36 31.75
N VAL A 19 -3.59 2.35 32.57
CA VAL A 19 -2.77 1.19 32.17
C VAL A 19 -3.50 0.30 31.15
N PHE A 20 -4.83 0.27 31.18
CA PHE A 20 -5.63 -0.48 30.22
C PHE A 20 -6.01 0.32 28.97
N SER A 21 -6.03 1.66 29.05
CA SER A 21 -6.35 2.54 27.92
C SER A 21 -5.23 2.72 26.89
N TYR A 22 -4.01 2.21 27.14
CA TYR A 22 -2.88 2.27 26.19
C TYR A 22 -2.62 0.97 25.43
N SER A 23 -3.59 0.06 25.38
CA SER A 23 -3.44 -1.22 24.65
C SER A 23 -3.80 -1.15 23.16
N ASP A 24 -4.04 0.04 22.60
CA ASP A 24 -4.04 0.24 21.15
C ASP A 24 -2.59 0.34 20.62
N CYS A 25 -1.84 -0.74 20.79
CA CYS A 25 -0.72 -1.01 19.90
C CYS A 25 -1.33 -1.30 18.53
N LYS A 26 -1.69 -0.25 17.78
CA LYS A 26 -2.19 -0.36 16.42
C LYS A 26 -1.19 -1.23 15.67
N LYS A 27 -1.62 -2.44 15.32
CA LYS A 27 -0.83 -3.36 14.50
C LYS A 27 -0.32 -2.56 13.30
N GLN A 28 0.98 -2.28 13.26
CA GLN A 28 1.57 -1.56 12.15
C GLN A 28 1.34 -2.43 10.92
N ALA A 29 0.72 -1.85 9.88
CA ALA A 29 0.50 -2.57 8.63
C ALA A 29 1.85 -3.06 8.10
N LYS A 30 1.97 -4.35 7.79
CA LYS A 30 3.18 -4.86 7.16
C LYS A 30 3.30 -4.24 5.78
N CYS A 31 4.44 -3.64 5.48
CA CYS A 31 4.76 -3.00 4.21
C CYS A 31 5.68 -3.90 3.37
N GLY A 32 5.82 -3.57 2.09
CA GLY A 32 6.63 -4.32 1.13
C GLY A 32 5.85 -5.42 0.40
N CYS A 33 6.54 -6.13 -0.47
CA CYS A 33 5.95 -7.13 -1.39
C CYS A 33 5.38 -8.37 -0.71
N ASP A 34 5.83 -8.66 0.52
CA ASP A 34 5.31 -9.72 1.40
C ASP A 34 4.47 -9.13 2.56
N GLY A 35 3.99 -7.89 2.37
CA GLY A 35 3.22 -7.14 3.34
C GLY A 35 1.76 -7.58 3.45
N ASP A 36 0.97 -6.78 4.19
CA ASP A 36 -0.46 -7.01 4.26
C ASP A 36 -1.13 -6.50 2.97
N VAL A 37 -1.88 -7.38 2.29
CA VAL A 37 -2.63 -7.01 1.08
C VAL A 37 -3.68 -5.96 1.43
N LEU A 38 -3.59 -4.79 0.80
CA LEU A 38 -4.53 -3.68 1.00
C LEU A 38 -5.79 -3.86 0.18
N TYR A 39 -5.61 -4.15 -1.11
CA TYR A 39 -6.65 -4.40 -2.09
C TYR A 39 -6.03 -5.09 -3.32
N THR A 40 -6.89 -5.55 -4.22
CA THR A 40 -6.48 -6.22 -5.46
C THR A 40 -6.95 -5.39 -6.65
N LEU A 41 -6.05 -5.18 -7.61
CA LEU A 41 -6.38 -4.63 -8.92
C LEU A 41 -6.76 -5.77 -9.86
N THR A 42 -7.81 -5.57 -10.65
CA THR A 42 -8.28 -6.55 -11.64
C THR A 42 -8.52 -5.84 -12.96
N ASN A 43 -7.70 -6.14 -13.96
CA ASN A 43 -7.72 -5.56 -15.30
C ASN A 43 -7.83 -4.03 -15.27
N THR A 44 -7.08 -3.40 -14.36
CA THR A 44 -7.12 -1.96 -14.16
C THR A 44 -6.26 -1.28 -15.22
N GLN A 45 -6.81 -0.27 -15.88
CA GLN A 45 -6.05 0.52 -16.86
C GLN A 45 -4.98 1.34 -16.15
N ALA A 46 -3.73 1.12 -16.56
CA ALA A 46 -2.57 1.72 -15.94
C ALA A 46 -1.56 2.16 -17.01
N LYS A 47 -0.96 3.34 -16.81
CA LYS A 47 0.19 3.78 -17.60
C LYS A 47 1.44 3.18 -16.99
N VAL A 48 2.06 2.25 -17.72
CA VAL A 48 3.21 1.49 -17.21
C VAL A 48 4.50 2.09 -17.73
N TYR A 49 5.39 2.46 -16.81
CA TYR A 49 6.70 3.03 -17.07
C TYR A 49 7.78 2.04 -16.66
N TYR A 50 8.77 1.86 -17.52
CA TYR A 50 9.91 0.98 -17.26
C TYR A 50 11.19 1.50 -17.93
N ASN A 51 12.32 1.02 -17.45
CA ASN A 51 13.64 1.23 -18.05
C ASN A 51 13.99 0.12 -19.05
N GLU A 52 15.03 0.34 -19.86
CA GLU A 52 15.43 -0.59 -20.94
C GLU A 52 15.77 -2.00 -20.43
N THR A 53 16.24 -2.12 -19.18
CA THR A 53 16.59 -3.39 -18.56
C THR A 53 15.42 -4.09 -17.86
N GLY A 54 14.26 -3.43 -17.74
CA GLY A 54 13.10 -3.96 -17.02
C GLY A 54 13.32 -4.16 -15.52
N THR A 55 14.37 -3.58 -14.94
CA THR A 55 14.66 -3.72 -13.51
C THR A 55 13.75 -2.86 -12.64
N ASN A 56 13.33 -1.71 -13.15
CA ASN A 56 12.41 -0.81 -12.47
C ASN A 56 11.16 -0.64 -13.33
N ILE A 57 10.04 -1.09 -12.78
CA ILE A 57 8.73 -1.00 -13.43
C ILE A 57 7.78 -0.35 -12.45
N THR A 58 7.18 0.75 -12.87
CA THR A 58 6.23 1.52 -12.08
C THR A 58 5.00 1.83 -12.92
N PHE A 59 3.88 2.11 -12.29
CA PHE A 59 2.70 2.58 -13.01
C PHE A 59 1.86 3.53 -12.17
N SER A 60 0.99 4.25 -12.86
CA SER A 60 -0.14 4.94 -12.26
C SER A 60 -1.43 4.49 -12.95
N THR A 61 -2.47 4.27 -12.15
CA THR A 61 -3.81 3.95 -12.67
C THR A 61 -4.38 5.17 -13.39
N VAL A 62 -5.13 4.96 -14.47
CA VAL A 62 -5.76 6.06 -15.22
C VAL A 62 -6.74 6.83 -14.34
N ASP A 63 -7.49 6.15 -13.47
CA ASP A 63 -8.48 6.74 -12.57
C ASP A 63 -7.85 7.51 -11.40
N ASN A 64 -6.62 7.19 -11.02
CA ASN A 64 -5.90 7.84 -9.92
C ASN A 64 -4.43 8.05 -10.29
N PRO A 65 -4.10 9.20 -10.94
CA PRO A 65 -2.74 9.51 -11.35
C PRO A 65 -1.84 9.95 -10.19
N TYR A 66 -2.39 10.17 -8.99
CA TYR A 66 -1.65 10.58 -7.79
C TYR A 66 -1.14 9.38 -6.98
N ALA A 67 -1.43 8.16 -7.42
CA ALA A 67 -0.91 6.93 -6.84
C ALA A 67 0.14 6.31 -7.77
N THR A 68 1.31 6.03 -7.21
CA THR A 68 2.39 5.33 -7.90
C THR A 68 2.51 3.92 -7.34
N TYR A 69 2.60 2.93 -8.22
CA TYR A 69 2.70 1.52 -7.88
C TYR A 69 4.00 0.96 -8.46
N ASN A 70 4.83 0.38 -7.59
CA ASN A 70 6.10 -0.24 -7.97
C ASN A 70 5.93 -1.75 -8.03
N PHE A 71 6.41 -2.38 -9.10
CA PHE A 71 6.31 -3.84 -9.26
C PHE A 71 7.24 -4.56 -8.29
N CYS A 72 6.72 -5.60 -7.66
CA CYS A 72 7.46 -6.54 -6.82
C CYS A 72 8.19 -7.63 -7.62
N ASN A 73 7.64 -7.99 -8.78
CA ASN A 73 8.16 -9.03 -9.67
C ASN A 73 8.47 -8.47 -11.08
N PRO A 74 9.31 -7.43 -11.20
CA PRO A 74 9.58 -6.78 -12.48
C PRO A 74 10.23 -7.75 -13.49
N GLY A 75 11.16 -8.60 -13.06
CA GLY A 75 11.83 -9.56 -13.94
C GLY A 75 10.89 -10.62 -14.56
N GLU A 76 9.83 -11.02 -13.85
CA GLU A 76 8.85 -11.97 -14.37
C GLU A 76 7.89 -11.29 -15.36
N MET A 77 7.44 -10.08 -15.01
CA MET A 77 6.38 -9.40 -15.76
C MET A 77 6.91 -8.63 -16.97
N PHE A 78 8.16 -8.15 -16.94
CA PHE A 78 8.73 -7.32 -18.01
C PHE A 78 8.60 -7.98 -19.39
N TYR A 79 8.84 -9.29 -19.49
CA TYR A 79 8.76 -10.01 -20.77
C TYR A 79 7.36 -10.02 -21.38
N LYS A 80 6.29 -9.82 -20.60
CA LYS A 80 4.91 -9.78 -21.11
C LYS A 80 4.59 -8.50 -21.88
N PHE A 81 5.31 -7.41 -21.63
CA PHE A 81 4.99 -6.10 -22.20
C PHE A 81 6.19 -5.29 -22.70
N LYS A 82 7.41 -5.84 -22.67
CA LYS A 82 8.64 -5.20 -23.16
C LYS A 82 8.56 -4.69 -24.60
N ASP A 83 7.71 -5.29 -25.43
CA ASP A 83 7.55 -4.95 -26.85
C ASP A 83 6.64 -3.73 -27.07
N TYR A 84 5.95 -3.27 -26.01
CA TYR A 84 5.19 -2.02 -26.04
C TYR A 84 6.10 -0.83 -25.74
N LYS A 85 5.55 0.38 -25.70
CA LYS A 85 6.32 1.57 -25.34
C LYS A 85 6.13 1.87 -23.85
N SER A 86 7.22 2.28 -23.18
CA SER A 86 7.15 2.84 -21.84
C SER A 86 6.22 4.07 -21.82
N GLY A 87 5.20 4.04 -20.96
CA GLY A 87 4.12 5.02 -20.88
C GLY A 87 2.82 4.60 -21.57
N ASP A 88 2.78 3.46 -22.26
CA ASP A 88 1.54 2.92 -22.84
C ASP A 88 0.55 2.49 -21.75
N VAL A 89 -0.73 2.51 -22.10
CA VAL A 89 -1.82 2.05 -21.23
C VAL A 89 -1.98 0.54 -21.38
N LEU A 90 -1.75 -0.17 -20.29
CA LEU A 90 -1.91 -1.62 -20.16
C LEU A 90 -2.97 -1.94 -19.10
N LEU A 91 -3.48 -3.17 -19.12
CA LEU A 91 -4.34 -3.70 -18.07
C LEU A 91 -3.47 -4.46 -17.08
N VAL A 92 -3.48 -4.02 -15.81
CA VAL A 92 -2.67 -4.60 -14.74
C VAL A 92 -3.59 -5.23 -13.70
N SER A 93 -3.24 -6.44 -13.29
CA SER A 93 -3.88 -7.18 -12.21
C SER A 93 -2.85 -7.60 -11.17
N GLY A 94 -3.19 -7.51 -9.89
CA GLY A 94 -2.28 -7.90 -8.82
C GLY A 94 -2.69 -7.45 -7.43
N HIS A 95 -1.90 -7.86 -6.44
CA HIS A 95 -2.14 -7.56 -5.03
C HIS A 95 -1.31 -6.35 -4.60
N VAL A 96 -1.97 -5.36 -4.01
CA VAL A 96 -1.35 -4.09 -3.63
C VAL A 96 -0.99 -4.08 -2.16
N PHE A 97 0.20 -3.55 -1.87
CA PHE A 97 0.80 -3.43 -0.55
C PHE A 97 1.29 -2.00 -0.30
N TRP A 98 1.52 -1.65 0.95
CA TRP A 98 2.17 -0.39 1.27
C TRP A 98 3.64 -0.40 0.85
N GLU A 99 4.10 0.71 0.26
CA GLU A 99 5.53 0.94 0.14
C GLU A 99 6.09 1.36 1.51
N CYS A 100 7.18 0.72 1.93
CA CYS A 100 7.70 0.86 3.29
C CYS A 100 8.21 2.27 3.59
N ASN A 101 8.93 2.87 2.65
CA ASN A 101 9.47 4.21 2.83
C ASN A 101 8.34 5.25 2.91
N TYR A 102 7.32 5.11 2.07
CA TYR A 102 6.10 5.92 2.12
C TYR A 102 5.38 5.80 3.45
N LEU A 103 5.17 4.57 3.95
CA LEU A 103 4.50 4.35 5.23
C LEU A 103 5.29 4.98 6.40
N TYR A 104 6.62 4.85 6.36
CA TYR A 104 7.51 5.47 7.34
C TYR A 104 7.47 7.00 7.28
N GLN A 105 7.52 7.58 6.08
CA GLN A 105 7.54 9.03 5.90
C GLN A 105 6.17 9.68 6.19
N SER A 106 5.08 9.08 5.74
CA SER A 106 3.71 9.58 5.98
C SER A 106 3.35 9.59 7.47
N SER A 107 3.95 8.70 8.25
CA SER A 107 3.82 8.70 9.72
C SER A 107 4.55 9.87 10.39
N ASN A 108 5.54 10.46 9.73
CA ASN A 108 6.38 11.53 10.28
C ASN A 108 6.09 12.93 9.68
N TYR A 109 5.52 13.01 8.47
CA TYR A 109 5.33 14.26 7.74
C TYR A 109 3.98 14.33 7.02
N SER A 110 3.17 15.37 7.30
CA SER A 110 1.82 15.50 6.72
C SER A 110 1.81 15.82 5.22
N TYR A 111 2.88 16.39 4.67
CA TYR A 111 2.94 16.81 3.26
C TYR A 111 3.01 15.63 2.28
N GLN A 112 3.57 14.49 2.72
CA GLN A 112 3.70 13.26 1.93
C GLN A 112 2.34 12.55 1.71
N THR A 113 1.24 13.04 2.28
CA THR A 113 -0.06 12.36 2.23
C THR A 113 -0.72 12.41 0.84
N TYR A 114 -0.37 13.38 -0.01
CA TYR A 114 -1.05 13.60 -1.30
C TYR A 114 -0.67 12.59 -2.39
N TYR A 115 0.59 12.15 -2.43
CA TYR A 115 1.10 11.22 -3.44
C TYR A 115 1.33 9.86 -2.81
N LYS A 116 0.38 8.94 -3.01
CA LYS A 116 0.46 7.62 -2.38
C LYS A 116 1.41 6.73 -3.16
N VAL A 117 2.29 6.04 -2.46
CA VAL A 117 3.20 5.08 -3.08
C VAL A 117 2.92 3.67 -2.55
N TYR A 118 2.80 2.75 -3.49
CA TYR A 118 2.44 1.36 -3.25
C TYR A 118 3.45 0.41 -3.87
N MET A 119 3.49 -0.79 -3.34
CA MET A 119 4.13 -1.96 -3.95
C MET A 119 3.03 -2.87 -4.49
N ILE A 120 3.27 -3.58 -5.60
CA ILE A 120 2.29 -4.50 -6.17
C ILE A 120 2.95 -5.80 -6.63
N GLN A 121 2.41 -6.92 -6.15
CA GLN A 121 2.70 -8.23 -6.72
C GLN A 121 1.78 -8.42 -7.92
N VAL A 122 2.34 -8.24 -9.11
CA VAL A 122 1.57 -8.28 -10.34
C VAL A 122 1.36 -9.73 -10.75
N THR A 123 0.11 -10.12 -10.91
CA THR A 123 -0.27 -11.47 -11.34
C THR A 123 -0.39 -11.52 -12.85
N ASP A 124 -0.86 -10.42 -13.45
CA ASP A 124 -1.03 -10.35 -14.90
C ASP A 124 -0.91 -8.94 -15.47
N VAL A 125 -0.37 -8.87 -16.69
CA VAL A 125 -0.31 -7.64 -17.49
C VAL A 125 -0.74 -8.00 -18.90
N THR A 126 -1.81 -7.38 -19.37
CA THR A 126 -2.34 -7.58 -20.72
C THR A 126 -2.49 -6.25 -21.42
N VAL A 127 -2.52 -6.29 -22.75
CA VAL A 127 -2.88 -5.11 -23.53
C VAL A 127 -4.37 -4.86 -23.49
N ASN A 128 -4.74 -3.58 -23.35
CA ASN A 128 -6.12 -3.18 -23.60
C ASN A 128 -6.41 -3.32 -25.11
N LEU A 129 -7.09 -4.40 -25.50
CA LEU A 129 -7.51 -4.63 -26.88
C LEU A 129 -8.72 -3.77 -27.29
N TYR A 130 -9.41 -3.13 -26.33
CA TYR A 130 -10.49 -2.19 -26.61
C TYR A 130 -9.93 -0.85 -27.09
N GLY A 131 -9.58 -0.77 -28.38
CA GLY A 131 -9.15 0.46 -29.04
C GLY A 131 -8.13 0.29 -30.15
N LYS A 132 -7.57 -0.92 -30.34
CA LYS A 132 -6.76 -1.21 -31.53
C LYS A 132 -7.68 -1.35 -32.75
N LYS A 133 -7.77 -0.27 -33.54
CA LYS A 133 -8.15 -0.35 -34.95
C LYS A 133 -6.97 -0.86 -35.77
#